data_AF-A0A950ZZD0-F1
#
_entry.id   AF-A0A950ZZD0-F1
#
_cell.length_a   1.000
_cell.length_b   1.000
_cell.length_c   1.000
_cell.angle_alpha   90.00
_cell.angle_beta   90.00
_cell.angle_gamma   90.00
#
_symmetry.space_group_name_H-M   'P 1'
#
loop_
_entity.id
_entity.type
_entity.pdbx_description
1 polymer ?
#
loop_
_entity_poly.entity_id
_entity_poly.type
_entity_poly.pdbx_seq_one_letter_code
_entity_poly.pdbx_strand_id
1 'polypeptide(L)'
;MKRSVHLLRSPLILVGVAGMAHILGCPDPLAAVLGIVAAIAGWRAPPRPDTTSQADLISQTASAPGLKLGTTVSVPPQAGLLAPGQPFWLELDELARHALVTGSSGSGKTTTISRLMDAALGADWSVAVVDAKGGQLLHICRQLGERHSRPARIWLPGWANSWTYDPCDGEPAAIGNRLVGAFTHGPNGQVYRNLS
;
A
#
# COMPACT_ATOMS: atom_id res chain seq x y z
N MET A 1 -19.43 -18.18 -11.79
CA MET A 1 -20.43 -17.10 -11.96
C MET A 1 -21.84 -17.61 -11.61
N LYS A 2 -22.23 -17.55 -10.34
CA LYS A 2 -23.63 -17.72 -9.89
C LYS A 2 -23.82 -16.84 -8.67
N ARG A 3 -24.28 -15.61 -8.83
CA ARG A 3 -24.78 -14.76 -7.73
C ARG A 3 -25.36 -13.48 -8.34
N SER A 4 -26.70 -13.39 -8.31
CA SER A 4 -27.50 -12.16 -8.22
C SER A 4 -29.00 -12.45 -8.44
N VAL A 5 -29.55 -13.47 -7.77
CA VAL A 5 -31.00 -13.79 -7.82
C VAL A 5 -31.72 -13.42 -6.51
N HIS A 6 -30.99 -13.02 -5.46
CA HIS A 6 -31.59 -12.81 -4.14
C HIS A 6 -32.20 -11.41 -3.90
N LEU A 7 -31.74 -10.38 -4.61
CA LEU A 7 -32.25 -9.00 -4.45
C LEU A 7 -33.65 -8.78 -5.04
N LEU A 8 -34.14 -9.67 -5.92
CA LEU A 8 -35.44 -9.55 -6.58
C LEU A 8 -36.62 -10.13 -5.79
N ARG A 9 -36.40 -10.80 -4.64
CA ARG A 9 -37.47 -11.54 -3.94
C ARG A 9 -38.37 -10.66 -3.06
N SER A 10 -37.83 -9.59 -2.47
CA SER A 10 -38.57 -8.71 -1.56
C SER A 10 -39.75 -7.95 -2.21
N PRO A 11 -39.62 -7.33 -3.40
CA PRO A 11 -40.76 -6.65 -4.03
C PRO A 11 -41.86 -7.61 -4.49
N LEU A 12 -41.49 -8.84 -4.90
CA LEU A 12 -42.45 -9.87 -5.30
C LEU A 12 -43.31 -10.38 -4.15
N ILE A 13 -42.73 -10.52 -2.95
CA ILE A 13 -43.47 -10.91 -1.74
C ILE A 13 -44.45 -9.81 -1.32
N LEU A 14 -44.03 -8.54 -1.41
CA LEU A 14 -44.88 -7.38 -1.09
C LEU A 14 -46.13 -7.35 -1.98
N VAL A 15 -45.95 -7.47 -3.29
CA VAL A 15 -47.05 -7.43 -4.27
C VAL A 15 -47.96 -8.65 -4.14
N GLY A 16 -47.40 -9.84 -3.90
CA GLY A 16 -48.18 -11.07 -3.76
C GLY A 16 -49.11 -11.08 -2.54
N VAL A 17 -48.60 -10.65 -1.37
CA VAL A 17 -49.40 -10.64 -0.13
C VAL A 17 -50.46 -9.53 -0.16
N ALA A 18 -50.11 -8.34 -0.65
CA ALA A 18 -51.07 -7.24 -0.79
C ALA A 18 -52.20 -7.59 -1.77
N GLY A 19 -51.86 -8.21 -2.92
CA GLY A 19 -52.86 -8.68 -3.90
C GLY A 19 -53.78 -9.75 -3.34
N MET A 20 -53.25 -10.72 -2.58
CA MET A 20 -54.06 -11.78 -1.99
C MET A 20 -54.99 -11.26 -0.88
N ALA A 21 -54.54 -10.30 -0.06
CA ALA A 21 -55.39 -9.64 0.93
C ALA A 21 -56.54 -8.86 0.28
N HIS A 22 -56.28 -8.22 -0.85
CA HIS A 22 -57.31 -7.49 -1.60
C HIS A 22 -58.35 -8.44 -2.23
N ILE A 23 -57.93 -9.59 -2.76
CA ILE A 23 -58.84 -10.64 -3.26
C ILE A 23 -59.75 -11.19 -2.15
N LEU A 24 -59.27 -11.23 -0.91
CA LEU A 24 -60.02 -11.67 0.26
C LEU A 24 -60.92 -10.57 0.87
N GLY A 25 -61.03 -9.41 0.22
CA GLY A 25 -61.93 -8.33 0.64
C GLY A 25 -61.40 -7.48 1.81
N CYS A 26 -60.09 -7.50 2.09
CA CYS A 26 -59.52 -6.54 3.04
C CYS A 26 -59.61 -5.12 2.48
N PRO A 27 -59.94 -4.11 3.30
CA PRO A 27 -59.80 -2.71 2.93
C PRO A 27 -58.35 -2.40 2.52
N ASP A 28 -58.18 -1.59 1.48
CA ASP A 28 -56.89 -1.18 0.92
C ASP A 28 -55.81 -0.79 1.95
N PRO A 29 -56.09 0.01 2.99
CA PRO A 29 -55.07 0.34 3.99
C PRO A 29 -54.57 -0.89 4.75
N LEU A 30 -55.44 -1.88 4.96
CA LEU A 30 -55.13 -3.09 5.72
C LEU A 30 -54.33 -4.08 4.86
N ALA A 31 -54.63 -4.17 3.56
CA ALA A 31 -53.84 -4.94 2.61
C ALA A 31 -52.41 -4.40 2.45
N ALA A 32 -52.24 -3.08 2.41
CA ALA A 32 -50.94 -2.43 2.34
C ALA A 32 -50.08 -2.70 3.59
N VAL A 33 -50.68 -2.62 4.79
CA VAL A 33 -50.00 -2.92 6.06
C VAL A 33 -49.56 -4.39 6.11
N LEU A 34 -50.43 -5.33 5.71
CA LEU A 34 -50.08 -6.76 5.68
C LEU A 34 -48.94 -7.04 4.70
N GLY A 35 -48.91 -6.37 3.54
CA GLY A 35 -47.78 -6.44 2.61
C GLY A 35 -46.47 -6.00 3.27
N ILE A 36 -46.45 -4.83 3.91
CA ILE A 36 -45.25 -4.27 4.56
C ILE A 36 -44.75 -5.21 5.67
N VAL A 37 -45.65 -5.71 6.52
CA VAL A 37 -45.29 -6.65 7.59
C VAL A 37 -44.69 -7.93 7.02
N ALA A 38 -45.27 -8.49 5.94
CA ALA A 38 -44.72 -9.67 5.28
C ALA A 38 -43.35 -9.41 4.64
N ALA A 39 -43.13 -8.21 4.07
CA ALA A 39 -41.84 -7.82 3.51
C ALA A 39 -40.77 -7.67 4.59
N ILE A 40 -41.10 -7.11 5.75
CA ILE A 40 -40.20 -6.99 6.91
C ILE A 40 -39.91 -8.37 7.51
N ALA A 41 -40.95 -9.18 7.74
CA ALA A 41 -40.79 -10.53 8.31
C ALA A 41 -40.03 -11.48 7.37
N GLY A 42 -40.18 -11.30 6.05
CA GLY A 42 -39.44 -12.02 5.02
C GLY A 42 -38.04 -11.44 4.73
N TRP A 43 -37.71 -10.26 5.28
CA TRP A 43 -36.42 -9.65 5.08
C TRP A 43 -35.35 -10.45 5.83
N ARG A 44 -34.49 -11.12 5.06
CA ARG A 44 -33.25 -11.68 5.58
C ARG A 44 -32.15 -10.67 5.28
N ALA A 45 -31.44 -10.24 6.32
CA ALA A 45 -30.23 -9.47 6.13
C ALA A 45 -29.34 -10.19 5.09
N PRO A 46 -28.74 -9.45 4.13
CA PRO A 46 -27.83 -10.07 3.18
C PRO A 46 -26.78 -10.86 3.97
N PRO A 47 -26.41 -12.08 3.52
CA PRO A 47 -25.39 -12.85 4.21
C PRO A 47 -24.20 -11.94 4.40
N ARG A 48 -23.83 -11.73 5.66
CA ARG A 48 -22.62 -10.99 6.02
C ARG A 48 -21.51 -11.63 5.18
N PRO A 49 -20.73 -10.87 4.38
CA PRO A 49 -19.60 -11.46 3.68
C PRO A 49 -18.84 -12.25 4.74
N ASP A 50 -18.63 -13.56 4.47
CA ASP A 50 -18.04 -14.47 5.44
C ASP A 50 -16.86 -13.74 6.05
N THR A 51 -16.96 -13.45 7.35
CA THR A 51 -15.81 -12.98 8.11
C THR A 51 -14.91 -14.20 8.13
N THR A 52 -14.13 -14.40 7.06
CA THR A 52 -12.90 -15.19 7.12
C THR A 52 -12.26 -14.73 8.40
N SER A 53 -12.15 -15.64 9.37
CA SER A 53 -11.65 -15.31 10.69
C SER A 53 -10.39 -14.48 10.49
N GLN A 54 -10.30 -13.30 11.10
CA GLN A 54 -9.09 -12.48 11.00
C GLN A 54 -7.85 -13.29 11.36
N ALA A 55 -8.00 -14.29 12.25
CA ALA A 55 -6.95 -15.24 12.56
C ALA A 55 -6.55 -16.11 11.37
N ASP A 56 -7.47 -16.47 10.46
CA ASP A 56 -7.19 -17.25 9.26
C ASP A 56 -6.51 -16.41 8.17
N LEU A 57 -6.89 -15.13 8.01
CA LEU A 57 -6.20 -14.23 7.07
C LEU A 57 -4.79 -13.87 7.55
N ILE A 58 -4.63 -13.60 8.85
CA ILE A 58 -3.31 -13.35 9.48
C ILE A 58 -2.47 -14.63 9.50
N SER A 59 -3.08 -15.80 9.69
CA SER A 59 -2.36 -17.09 9.59
C SER A 59 -1.98 -17.45 8.16
N GLN A 60 -2.71 -16.97 7.14
CA GLN A 60 -2.36 -17.17 5.73
C GLN A 60 -1.27 -16.21 5.24
N THR A 61 -1.10 -15.04 5.87
CA THR A 61 0.02 -14.12 5.58
C THR A 61 1.34 -14.56 6.20
N ALA A 62 1.33 -15.55 7.10
CA ALA A 62 2.49 -15.99 7.85
C ALA A 62 3.59 -16.70 7.03
N SER A 63 3.45 -16.81 5.70
CA SER A 63 4.43 -17.47 4.84
C SER A 63 5.13 -16.56 3.82
N ALA A 64 4.71 -15.30 3.69
CA ALA A 64 5.40 -14.36 2.80
C ALA A 64 6.54 -13.67 3.57
N PRO A 65 7.74 -13.53 2.96
CA PRO A 65 8.80 -12.74 3.57
C PRO A 65 8.33 -11.29 3.72
N GLY A 66 8.41 -10.76 4.94
CA GLY A 66 7.87 -9.45 5.29
C GLY A 66 8.55 -8.85 6.52
N LEU A 67 8.38 -7.53 6.68
CA LEU A 67 8.99 -6.74 7.74
C LEU A 67 7.92 -6.30 8.74
N LYS A 68 8.14 -6.63 10.03
CA LYS A 68 7.38 -6.03 11.12
C LYS A 68 7.92 -4.63 11.42
N LEU A 69 7.18 -3.60 11.02
CA LEU A 69 7.58 -2.21 11.23
C LEU A 69 7.24 -1.70 12.64
N GLY A 70 6.25 -2.28 13.30
CA GLY A 70 5.86 -1.90 14.66
C GLY A 70 4.40 -2.16 14.95
N THR A 71 3.81 -1.32 15.79
CA THR A 71 2.38 -1.35 16.10
C THR A 71 1.73 -0.09 15.53
N THR A 72 0.58 -0.22 14.86
CA THR A 72 -0.17 0.93 14.34
C THR A 72 -0.72 1.76 15.49
N VAL A 73 -0.40 3.05 15.52
CA VAL A 73 -0.91 3.99 16.54
C VAL A 73 -2.23 4.61 16.09
N SER A 74 -2.28 5.05 14.83
CA SER A 74 -3.48 5.59 14.19
C SER A 74 -3.58 5.06 12.77
N VAL A 75 -4.81 4.89 12.29
CA VAL A 75 -5.10 4.48 10.92
C VAL A 75 -6.15 5.45 10.40
N PRO A 76 -5.99 6.05 9.21
CA PRO A 76 -7.03 6.88 8.63
C PRO A 76 -8.32 6.06 8.44
N PRO A 77 -9.51 6.67 8.50
CA PRO A 77 -10.77 5.98 8.28
C PRO A 77 -10.87 5.55 6.82
N GLN A 78 -10.36 4.36 6.53
CA GLN A 78 -10.42 3.71 5.24
C GLN A 78 -11.07 2.34 5.42
N ALA A 79 -11.83 1.88 4.42
CA ALA A 79 -12.36 0.52 4.41
C ALA A 79 -11.17 -0.45 4.24
N GLY A 80 -10.56 -0.88 5.34
CA GLY A 80 -9.31 -1.62 5.32
C GLY A 80 -9.05 -2.47 6.56
N LEU A 81 -8.03 -3.33 6.43
CA LEU A 81 -7.62 -4.38 7.38
C LEU A 81 -6.77 -3.87 8.56
N LEU A 82 -6.39 -2.59 8.58
CA LEU A 82 -5.54 -2.02 9.61
C LEU A 82 -6.38 -1.39 10.72
N ALA A 83 -6.18 -1.83 11.97
CA ALA A 83 -6.79 -1.23 13.14
C ALA A 83 -5.71 -0.76 14.14
N PRO A 84 -5.92 0.35 14.87
CA PRO A 84 -5.01 0.76 15.94
C PRO A 84 -4.67 -0.37 16.92
N GLY A 85 -3.44 -0.40 17.41
CA GLY A 85 -2.94 -1.44 18.31
C GLY A 85 -2.50 -2.73 17.64
N GLN A 86 -2.69 -2.91 16.33
CA GLN A 86 -2.25 -4.10 15.62
C GLN A 86 -0.80 -4.00 15.16
N PRO A 87 -0.05 -5.12 15.10
CA PRO A 87 1.22 -5.17 14.39
C PRO A 87 1.08 -4.72 12.94
N PHE A 88 1.92 -3.79 12.52
CA PHE A 88 2.04 -3.41 11.12
C PHE A 88 3.13 -4.26 10.46
N TRP A 89 2.69 -5.15 9.57
CA TRP A 89 3.54 -5.93 8.69
C TRP A 89 3.51 -5.32 7.30
N LEU A 90 4.69 -5.15 6.72
CA LEU A 90 4.87 -4.75 5.34
C LEU A 90 5.44 -5.94 4.58
N GLU A 91 4.73 -6.42 3.57
CA GLU A 91 5.23 -7.49 2.72
C GLU A 91 6.32 -6.96 1.77
N LEU A 92 7.25 -7.84 1.35
CA LEU A 92 8.30 -7.41 0.42
C LEU A 92 7.74 -6.98 -0.94
N ASP A 93 6.66 -7.60 -1.43
CA ASP A 93 6.03 -7.20 -2.70
C ASP A 93 5.38 -5.80 -2.59
N GLU A 94 4.87 -5.43 -1.41
CA GLU A 94 4.38 -4.08 -1.12
C GLU A 94 5.54 -3.09 -1.11
N LEU A 95 6.66 -3.45 -0.46
CA LEU A 95 7.87 -2.62 -0.45
C LEU A 95 8.43 -2.39 -1.87
N ALA A 96 8.24 -3.33 -2.80
CA ALA A 96 8.66 -3.20 -4.19
C ALA A 96 7.89 -2.12 -4.98
N ARG A 97 6.70 -1.66 -4.51
CA ARG A 97 5.83 -0.73 -5.24
C ARG A 97 6.10 0.75 -5.01
N HIS A 98 7.08 1.10 -4.17
CA HIS A 98 7.37 2.43 -3.60
C HIS A 98 6.57 2.75 -2.33
N ALA A 99 7.24 3.42 -1.39
CA ALA A 99 6.65 3.88 -0.13
C ALA A 99 7.06 5.33 0.16
N LEU A 100 6.14 6.09 0.79
CA LEU A 100 6.40 7.45 1.26
C LEU A 100 6.39 7.45 2.80
N VAL A 101 7.51 7.83 3.40
CA VAL A 101 7.64 7.98 4.86
C VAL A 101 7.69 9.47 5.21
N THR A 102 6.64 9.97 5.84
CA THR A 102 6.53 11.38 6.26
C THR A 102 6.56 11.51 7.78
N GLY A 103 6.87 12.72 8.28
CA GLY A 103 6.87 13.01 9.71
C GLY A 103 7.82 14.16 10.08
N SER A 104 7.66 14.71 11.28
CA SER A 104 8.50 15.80 11.81
C SER A 104 9.89 15.31 12.26
N SER A 105 10.79 16.23 12.61
CA SER A 105 12.06 15.83 13.24
C SER A 105 11.78 15.06 14.54
N GLY A 106 12.52 13.97 14.79
CA GLY A 106 12.30 13.11 15.96
C GLY A 106 11.14 12.11 15.84
N SER A 107 10.32 12.15 14.77
CA SER A 107 9.18 11.23 14.60
C SER A 107 9.56 9.78 14.22
N GLY A 108 10.85 9.45 14.19
CA GLY A 108 11.33 8.11 13.85
C GLY A 108 11.54 7.80 12.35
N LYS A 109 11.46 8.77 11.44
CA LYS A 109 11.67 8.53 9.98
C LYS A 109 12.96 7.76 9.67
N THR A 110 14.08 8.19 10.25
CA THR A 110 15.39 7.54 10.08
C THR A 110 15.36 6.09 10.56
N THR A 111 14.71 5.83 11.69
CA THR A 111 14.52 4.47 12.23
C THR A 111 13.66 3.62 11.30
N THR A 112 12.56 4.17 10.78
CA THR A 112 11.69 3.48 9.81
C THR A 112 12.46 3.14 8.54
N ILE A 113 13.18 4.11 7.96
CA ILE A 113 13.99 3.89 6.76
C ILE A 113 15.06 2.82 7.01
N SER A 114 15.76 2.85 8.16
CA SER A 114 16.74 1.84 8.53
C SER A 114 16.14 0.42 8.57
N ARG A 115 14.93 0.26 9.12
CA ARG A 115 14.22 -1.03 9.12
C ARG A 115 13.84 -1.50 7.72
N LEU A 116 13.41 -0.58 6.85
CA LEU A 116 13.13 -0.89 5.44
C LEU A 116 14.40 -1.33 4.70
N MET A 117 15.53 -0.65 4.95
CA MET A 117 16.84 -1.04 4.39
C MET A 117 17.28 -2.42 4.87
N ASP A 118 17.12 -2.72 6.17
CA ASP A 118 17.44 -4.02 6.76
C ASP A 118 16.62 -5.15 6.11
N ALA A 119 15.32 -4.92 5.88
CA ALA A 119 14.46 -5.87 5.20
C ALA A 119 14.83 -6.05 3.72
N ALA A 120 15.09 -4.96 3.00
CA ALA A 120 15.51 -5.02 1.60
C ALA A 120 16.83 -5.80 1.44
N LEU A 121 17.81 -5.54 2.31
CA LEU A 121 19.08 -6.27 2.30
C LEU A 121 18.88 -7.75 2.65
N GLY A 122 18.03 -8.07 3.64
CA GLY A 122 17.67 -9.44 4.00
C GLY A 122 16.89 -10.18 2.91
N ALA A 123 16.26 -9.45 1.98
CA ALA A 123 15.62 -9.96 0.78
C ALA A 123 16.58 -10.04 -0.43
N ASP A 124 17.87 -9.91 -0.18
CA ASP A 124 18.94 -9.84 -1.18
C ASP A 124 18.88 -8.66 -2.15
N TRP A 125 18.11 -7.61 -1.86
CA TRP A 125 18.07 -6.40 -2.69
C TRP A 125 19.26 -5.49 -2.47
N SER A 126 19.70 -4.79 -3.52
CA SER A 126 20.65 -3.69 -3.38
C SER A 126 19.95 -2.42 -2.92
N VAL A 127 20.58 -1.68 -2.00
CA VAL A 127 20.03 -0.45 -1.45
C VAL A 127 20.95 0.71 -1.80
N ALA A 128 20.42 1.70 -2.52
CA ALA A 128 21.07 2.98 -2.75
C ALA A 128 20.43 4.04 -1.84
N VAL A 129 21.25 4.81 -1.13
CA VAL A 129 20.79 5.83 -0.18
C VAL A 129 21.25 7.20 -0.65
N VAL A 130 20.31 8.13 -0.76
CA VAL A 130 20.57 9.55 -0.98
C VAL A 130 20.29 10.29 0.32
N ASP A 131 21.33 10.70 1.03
CA ASP A 131 21.22 11.43 2.29
C ASP A 131 21.55 12.91 2.09
N ALA A 132 20.50 13.73 1.96
CA ALA A 132 20.63 15.19 1.86
C ALA A 132 20.75 15.89 3.22
N LYS A 133 20.81 15.15 4.34
CA LYS A 133 20.83 15.71 5.70
C LYS A 133 22.22 15.70 6.35
N GLY A 134 23.28 15.56 5.55
CA GLY A 134 24.67 15.68 6.02
C GLY A 134 25.28 14.39 6.55
N GLY A 135 24.89 13.23 6.00
CA GLY A 135 25.60 11.95 6.21
C GLY A 135 25.27 11.22 7.50
N GLN A 136 24.19 11.58 8.20
CA GLN A 136 23.79 10.90 9.43
C GLN A 136 23.37 9.44 9.19
N LEU A 137 22.97 9.10 7.96
CA LEU A 137 22.66 7.71 7.59
C LEU A 137 23.89 6.86 7.35
N LEU A 138 25.08 7.45 7.20
CA LEU A 138 26.27 6.69 6.82
C LEU A 138 26.61 5.57 7.82
N HIS A 139 26.56 5.87 9.11
CA HIS A 139 26.84 4.89 10.15
C HIS A 139 25.85 3.71 10.09
N ILE A 140 24.57 4.00 9.85
CA ILE A 140 23.52 2.99 9.67
C ILE A 140 23.81 2.14 8.43
N CYS A 141 24.17 2.75 7.29
CA CYS A 141 24.53 2.02 6.07
C CYS A 141 25.70 1.06 6.31
N ARG A 142 26.75 1.50 7.02
CA ARG A 142 27.91 0.65 7.35
C ARG A 142 27.52 -0.52 8.24
N GLN A 143 26.77 -0.26 9.32
CA GLN A 143 26.33 -1.29 10.25
C GLN A 143 25.45 -2.35 9.55
N LEU A 144 24.50 -1.92 8.72
CA LEU A 144 23.67 -2.84 7.94
C LEU A 144 24.49 -3.58 6.88
N GLY A 145 25.43 -2.91 6.24
CA GLY A 145 26.32 -3.54 5.28
C GLY A 145 27.17 -4.65 5.88
N GLU A 146 27.74 -4.43 7.06
CA GLU A 146 28.46 -5.46 7.81
C GLU A 146 27.54 -6.63 8.18
N ARG A 147 26.35 -6.34 8.73
CA ARG A 147 25.37 -7.34 9.13
C ARG A 147 24.96 -8.27 7.97
N HIS A 148 24.79 -7.72 6.77
CA HIS A 148 24.35 -8.45 5.59
C HIS A 148 25.50 -8.88 4.67
N SER A 149 26.76 -8.75 5.12
CA SER A 149 27.96 -9.04 4.30
C SER A 149 27.97 -8.31 2.93
N ARG A 150 27.44 -7.08 2.91
CA ARG A 150 27.33 -6.19 1.74
C ARG A 150 27.99 -4.84 2.06
N PRO A 151 29.29 -4.66 1.78
CA PRO A 151 30.02 -3.48 2.23
C PRO A 151 29.40 -2.19 1.70
N ALA A 152 29.10 -1.24 2.60
CA ALA A 152 28.58 0.07 2.23
C ALA A 152 29.66 0.90 1.53
N ARG A 153 29.33 1.41 0.34
CA ARG A 153 30.19 2.30 -0.44
C ARG A 153 29.58 3.69 -0.46
N ILE A 154 30.43 4.72 -0.42
CA ILE A 154 30.01 6.10 -0.24
C ILE A 154 30.46 6.89 -1.44
N TRP A 155 29.53 7.62 -2.05
CA TRP A 155 29.86 8.68 -2.98
C TRP A 155 29.62 10.02 -2.29
N LEU A 156 30.70 10.70 -1.93
CA LEU A 156 30.73 12.02 -1.30
C LEU A 156 31.92 12.82 -1.86
N PRO A 157 31.69 13.74 -2.81
CA PRO A 157 32.75 14.54 -3.42
C PRO A 157 33.66 15.22 -2.39
N GLY A 158 34.97 15.15 -2.60
CA GLY A 158 35.98 15.75 -1.70
C GLY A 158 36.38 14.89 -0.50
N TRP A 159 35.79 13.71 -0.31
CA TRP A 159 36.22 12.77 0.74
C TRP A 159 37.24 11.76 0.23
N ALA A 160 38.35 11.58 0.97
CA ALA A 160 39.51 10.79 0.55
C ALA A 160 39.19 9.32 0.20
N ASN A 161 38.23 8.70 0.89
CA ASN A 161 37.83 7.31 0.69
C ASN A 161 36.46 7.19 0.00
N SER A 162 36.03 8.24 -0.68
CA SER A 162 34.81 8.20 -1.48
C SER A 162 35.04 7.39 -2.76
N TRP A 163 34.02 6.67 -3.18
CA TRP A 163 33.87 6.31 -4.56
C TRP A 163 33.90 7.53 -5.46
N THR A 164 34.50 7.36 -6.63
CA THR A 164 34.42 8.32 -7.72
C THR A 164 33.31 7.91 -8.66
N TYR A 165 32.73 8.89 -9.31
CA TYR A 165 31.74 8.70 -10.35
C TYR A 165 32.12 9.64 -11.47
N ASP A 166 32.41 9.08 -12.64
CA ASP A 166 32.64 9.84 -13.85
C ASP A 166 31.33 9.88 -14.65
N PRO A 167 30.65 11.04 -14.74
CA PRO A 167 29.42 11.15 -15.54
C PRO A 167 29.68 10.96 -17.04
N CYS A 168 30.95 11.03 -17.48
CA CYS A 168 31.40 10.86 -18.85
C CYS A 168 31.87 9.43 -19.18
N ASP A 169 31.72 8.47 -18.27
CA ASP A 169 32.08 7.07 -18.53
C ASP A 169 30.91 6.27 -19.11
N GLY A 170 31.15 5.51 -20.19
CA GLY A 170 30.17 4.64 -20.87
C GLY A 170 29.66 5.15 -22.23
N GLU A 171 28.49 4.66 -22.65
CA GLU A 171 27.93 4.95 -23.98
C GLU A 171 27.51 6.43 -24.15
N PRO A 172 27.69 7.05 -25.33
CA PRO A 172 27.38 8.46 -25.57
C PRO A 172 25.97 8.89 -25.14
N ALA A 173 24.95 8.05 -25.39
CA ALA A 173 23.58 8.32 -24.99
C ALA A 173 23.40 8.35 -23.47
N ALA A 174 24.09 7.45 -22.75
CA ALA A 174 24.06 7.42 -21.29
C ALA A 174 24.75 8.65 -20.69
N ILE A 175 25.88 9.06 -21.28
CA ILE A 175 26.57 10.31 -20.93
C ILE A 175 25.63 11.51 -21.15
N GLY A 176 25.02 11.61 -22.34
CA GLY A 176 24.07 12.67 -22.67
C GLY A 176 22.92 12.76 -21.66
N ASN A 177 22.28 11.63 -21.33
CA ASN A 177 21.19 11.59 -20.34
C ASN A 177 21.62 12.05 -18.94
N ARG A 178 22.82 11.64 -18.49
CA ARG A 178 23.35 12.05 -17.18
C ARG A 178 23.65 13.54 -17.14
N LEU A 179 24.30 14.07 -18.16
CA LEU A 179 24.63 15.50 -18.24
C LEU A 179 23.35 16.35 -18.35
N VAL A 180 22.38 15.92 -19.15
CA VAL A 180 21.09 16.62 -19.27
C VAL A 180 20.31 16.62 -17.97
N GLY A 181 20.34 15.51 -17.21
CA GLY A 181 19.70 15.44 -15.90
C GLY A 181 20.41 16.22 -14.80
N ALA A 182 21.71 16.48 -14.93
CA ALA A 182 22.53 17.11 -13.89
C ALA A 182 22.41 18.64 -13.82
N PHE A 183 21.99 19.30 -14.90
CA PHE A 183 21.80 20.76 -14.90
C PHE A 183 20.32 21.11 -15.06
N THR A 184 19.91 22.26 -14.53
CA THR A 184 18.60 22.84 -14.83
C THR A 184 18.64 23.36 -16.27
N HIS A 185 18.11 22.59 -17.21
CA HIS A 185 18.12 22.99 -18.62
C HIS A 185 16.93 23.89 -18.91
N GLY A 186 17.19 25.15 -19.26
CA GLY A 186 16.23 25.98 -19.99
C GLY A 186 16.06 25.48 -21.44
N PRO A 187 15.25 26.17 -22.27
CA PRO A 187 15.00 25.78 -23.68
C PRO A 187 16.26 25.46 -24.50
N ASN A 188 17.39 26.10 -24.18
CA ASN A 188 18.68 25.94 -24.86
C ASN A 188 19.36 24.58 -24.60
N GLY A 189 18.93 23.83 -23.59
CA GLY A 189 19.49 22.52 -23.25
C GLY A 189 19.00 21.36 -24.13
N GLN A 190 18.04 21.60 -25.03
CA GLN A 190 17.49 20.56 -25.91
C GLN A 190 18.48 20.07 -26.98
N VAL A 191 19.54 20.83 -27.28
CA VAL A 191 20.57 20.45 -28.26
C VAL A 191 21.24 19.12 -27.93
N TYR A 192 21.30 18.74 -26.65
CA TYR A 192 21.89 17.48 -26.19
C TYR A 192 20.94 16.28 -26.31
N ARG A 193 19.65 16.48 -26.63
CA ARG A 193 18.70 15.37 -26.86
C ARG A 193 18.67 14.88 -28.31
N ASN A 194 19.20 15.67 -29.26
CA ASN A 194 19.14 15.39 -30.70
C ASN A 194 20.47 14.89 -31.27
N LEU A 195 21.25 14.16 -30.48
CA LEU A 195 22.42 13.44 -30.97
C LEU A 195 21.99 11.99 -31.27
N SER A 196 21.33 11.81 -32.41
CA SER A 196 21.07 10.51 -33.06
C SER A 196 22.03 10.32 -34.23
#